data_AF-A0A3B0ZML9-F1
#
_entry.id   AF-A0A3B0ZML9-F1
#
_cell.length_a   1.000
_cell.length_b   1.000
_cell.length_c   1.000
_cell.angle_alpha   90.00
_cell.angle_beta   90.00
_cell.angle_gamma   90.00
#
_symmetry.space_group_name_H-M   'P 1'
#
loop_
_entity.id
_entity.type
_entity.pdbx_description
1 polymer ?
#
loop_
_entity_poly.entity_id
_entity_poly.type
_entity_poly.pdbx_seq_one_letter_code
_entity_poly.pdbx_strand_id
1 'polypeptide(L)'
;MSTNTRQHIWYGLFGLTMGGTLSLIGFTDFAQVHGMFTFSEFNLLFAFAATVALSMVIFGVFARDSNPVLKKFHKGTIPGGMLFGAGWAITGACPSVALVQLGEGKFLALVTVIGIFAGVWGFRKLAAGAMKLDTGTCGE
;
A
#
# COMPACT_ATOMS: atom_id res chain seq x y z
N MET A 1 -15.35 26.65 11.44
CA MET A 1 -14.77 26.11 10.18
C MET A 1 -15.22 24.65 10.06
N SER A 2 -15.95 24.32 9.01
CA SER A 2 -16.56 22.99 8.79
C SER A 2 -15.55 21.86 9.03
N THR A 3 -15.92 20.88 9.86
CA THR A 3 -15.11 19.71 10.23
C THR A 3 -14.53 18.98 9.00
N ASN A 4 -15.24 19.01 7.87
CA ASN A 4 -14.78 18.46 6.59
C ASN A 4 -13.53 19.15 6.03
N THR A 5 -13.46 20.48 6.02
CA THR A 5 -12.30 21.20 5.46
C THR A 5 -11.04 20.96 6.30
N ARG A 6 -11.17 20.89 7.62
CA ARG A 6 -10.05 20.56 8.51
C ARG A 6 -9.55 19.13 8.27
N GLN A 7 -10.45 18.18 8.01
CA GLN A 7 -10.10 16.81 7.66
C GLN A 7 -9.38 16.72 6.31
N HIS A 8 -9.85 17.41 5.27
CA HIS A 8 -9.17 17.45 3.97
C HIS A 8 -7.75 18.02 4.05
N ILE A 9 -7.55 19.08 4.84
CA ILE A 9 -6.22 19.66 5.08
C ILE A 9 -5.32 18.66 5.82
N TRP A 10 -5.84 17.97 6.84
CA TRP A 10 -5.08 16.93 7.53
C TRP A 10 -4.69 15.78 6.60
N TYR A 11 -5.60 15.30 5.75
CA TYR A 11 -5.28 14.25 4.77
C TYR A 11 -4.23 14.70 3.76
N GLY A 12 -4.32 15.94 3.26
CA GLY A 12 -3.31 16.51 2.38
C GLY A 12 -1.94 16.60 3.05
N LEU A 13 -1.90 17.05 4.31
CA LEU A 13 -0.66 17.13 5.08
C LEU A 13 -0.04 15.75 5.32
N PHE A 14 -0.84 14.75 5.72
CA PHE A 14 -0.36 13.37 5.88
C PHE A 14 0.15 12.77 4.57
N GLY A 15 -0.52 13.04 3.44
CA GLY A 15 -0.06 12.60 2.13
C GLY A 15 1.28 13.24 1.73
N LEU A 16 1.43 14.54 1.98
CA LEU A 16 2.68 15.26 1.69
C LEU A 16 3.84 14.80 2.58
N THR A 17 3.61 14.59 3.88
CA THR A 17 4.66 14.11 4.79
C THR A 17 5.06 12.68 4.45
N MET A 18 4.11 11.81 4.11
CA MET A 18 4.37 10.44 3.70
C MET A 18 5.14 10.39 2.38
N GLY A 19 4.72 11.17 1.38
CA GLY A 19 5.42 11.28 0.10
C GLY A 19 6.82 11.87 0.22
N GLY A 20 6.98 12.95 1.00
CA GLY A 20 8.29 13.57 1.26
C GLY A 20 9.25 12.62 1.96
N THR A 21 8.77 11.86 2.95
CA THR A 21 9.59 10.86 3.65
C THR A 21 10.04 9.74 2.71
N LEU A 22 9.14 9.24 1.85
CA LEU A 22 9.46 8.20 0.86
C LEU A 22 10.48 8.67 -0.18
N SER A 23 10.35 9.91 -0.66
CA SER A 23 11.28 10.51 -1.61
C SER A 23 12.67 10.69 -0.98
N LEU A 24 12.73 11.16 0.27
CA LEU A 24 14.00 11.34 1.00
C LEU A 24 14.73 10.03 1.31
N ILE A 25 14.00 8.93 1.53
CA ILE A 25 14.62 7.62 1.78
C ILE A 25 15.12 6.97 0.47
N GLY A 26 14.72 7.46 -0.70
CA GLY A 26 15.14 6.91 -2.00
C GLY A 26 14.40 5.63 -2.41
N PHE A 27 13.31 5.28 -1.72
CA PHE A 27 12.44 4.13 -2.04
C PHE A 27 11.73 4.25 -3.41
N THR A 28 11.88 5.38 -4.10
CA THR A 28 11.29 5.66 -5.42
C THR A 28 12.14 5.12 -6.58
N ASP A 29 13.29 4.50 -6.31
CA ASP A 29 14.12 3.86 -7.34
C ASP A 29 14.05 2.33 -7.29
N PHE A 30 13.75 1.71 -8.44
CA PHE A 30 13.67 0.27 -8.60
C PHE A 30 15.02 -0.43 -8.32
N ALA A 31 16.14 0.25 -8.59
CA ALA A 31 17.47 -0.31 -8.36
C ALA A 31 17.76 -0.48 -6.85
N GLN A 32 17.29 0.44 -6.00
CA GLN A 32 17.47 0.35 -4.55
C GLN A 32 16.58 -0.73 -3.93
N VAL A 33 15.34 -0.88 -4.40
CA VAL A 33 14.44 -1.97 -3.95
C VAL A 33 15.02 -3.33 -4.36
N HIS A 34 15.57 -3.45 -5.57
CA HIS A 34 16.26 -4.67 -5.99
C HIS A 34 17.52 -4.95 -5.15
N GLY A 35 18.27 -3.92 -4.76
CA GLY A 35 19.42 -4.03 -3.86
C GLY A 35 19.06 -4.51 -2.44
N MET A 36 17.86 -4.18 -1.96
CA MET A 36 17.31 -4.73 -0.72
C MET A 36 17.06 -6.24 -0.82
N PHE A 37 16.49 -6.72 -1.92
CA PHE A 37 16.22 -8.15 -2.12
C PHE A 37 17.49 -8.97 -2.38
N THR A 38 18.54 -8.34 -2.93
CA THR A 38 19.84 -8.96 -3.21
C THR A 38 20.82 -8.88 -2.02
N PHE A 39 20.37 -8.39 -0.85
CA PHE A 39 21.18 -8.24 0.38
C PHE A 39 22.45 -7.37 0.21
N SER A 40 22.45 -6.43 -0.73
CA SER A 40 23.60 -5.53 -0.95
C SER A 40 23.54 -4.30 -0.04
N GLU A 41 22.34 -3.85 0.34
CA GLU A 41 22.11 -2.62 1.12
C GLU A 41 21.40 -2.94 2.43
N PHE A 42 22.18 -3.33 3.45
CA PHE A 42 21.64 -3.66 4.78
C PHE A 42 20.92 -2.48 5.44
N ASN A 43 21.33 -1.25 5.16
CA ASN A 43 20.76 -0.05 5.78
C ASN A 43 19.28 0.17 5.42
N LEU A 44 18.91 0.04 4.14
CA LEU A 44 17.52 0.15 3.70
C LEU A 44 16.66 -1.00 4.23
N LEU A 45 17.24 -2.21 4.29
CA LEU A 45 16.56 -3.39 4.82
C LEU A 45 16.28 -3.26 6.31
N PHE A 46 17.24 -2.80 7.11
CA PHE A 46 17.04 -2.54 8.53
C PHE A 46 16.09 -1.36 8.77
N ALA A 47 16.14 -0.30 7.96
CA ALA A 47 15.20 0.81 8.06
C ALA A 47 13.75 0.36 7.82
N PHE A 48 13.52 -0.47 6.79
CA PHE A 48 12.21 -1.05 6.51
C PHE A 48 11.75 -1.98 7.63
N ALA A 49 12.60 -2.92 8.05
CA ALA A 49 12.29 -3.87 9.12
C ALA A 49 12.00 -3.15 10.45
N ALA A 50 12.79 -2.13 10.80
CA ALA A 50 12.59 -1.32 11.99
C ALA A 50 11.27 -0.55 11.94
N THR A 51 10.92 0.04 10.78
CA THR A 51 9.65 0.76 10.60
C THR A 51 8.44 -0.18 10.75
N VAL A 52 8.52 -1.38 10.18
CA VAL A 52 7.48 -2.41 10.33
C VAL A 52 7.37 -2.89 11.78
N ALA A 53 8.49 -3.14 12.45
CA ALA A 53 8.51 -3.52 13.86
C ALA A 53 7.92 -2.42 14.76
N LEU A 54 8.33 -1.16 14.56
CA LEU A 54 7.76 0.00 15.24
C LEU A 54 6.25 0.11 15.01
N SER A 55 5.80 -0.07 13.77
CA SER A 55 4.37 -0.05 13.43
C SER A 55 3.60 -1.14 14.16
N MET A 56 4.15 -2.36 14.24
CA MET A 56 3.54 -3.46 15.02
C MET A 56 3.46 -3.14 16.51
N VAL A 57 4.53 -2.57 17.09
CA VAL A 57 4.55 -2.20 18.52
C VAL A 57 3.56 -1.08 18.81
N ILE A 58 3.56 -0.02 18.01
CA ILE A 58 2.63 1.11 18.16
C ILE A 58 1.20 0.62 18.04
N PHE A 59 0.90 -0.20 17.02
CA PHE A 59 -0.45 -0.73 16.83
C PHE A 59 -0.83 -1.68 17.97
N GLY A 60 0.08 -2.51 18.48
CA GLY A 60 -0.17 -3.40 19.62
C GLY A 60 -0.44 -2.66 20.93
N VAL A 61 0.23 -1.53 21.17
CA VAL A 61 -0.01 -0.68 22.34
C VAL A 61 -1.34 0.07 22.21
N PHE A 62 -1.64 0.62 21.02
CA PHE A 62 -2.81 1.45 20.79
C PHE A 62 -4.11 0.65 20.59
N ALA A 63 -4.01 -0.56 20.01
CA ALA A 63 -5.13 -1.49 19.85
C ALA A 63 -5.61 -2.09 21.18
N ARG A 64 -4.90 -1.83 22.29
CA ARG A 64 -5.34 -2.22 23.64
C ARG A 64 -6.45 -1.31 24.18
N ASP A 65 -6.53 -0.08 23.71
CA ASP A 65 -7.46 0.95 24.20
C ASP A 65 -8.65 1.17 23.25
N SER A 66 -8.42 1.06 21.93
CA SER A 66 -9.49 1.09 20.93
C SER A 66 -9.90 -0.32 20.54
N ASN A 67 -11.21 -0.64 20.57
CA ASN A 67 -11.74 -1.85 19.91
C ASN A 67 -11.36 -1.81 18.43
N PRO A 68 -10.36 -2.58 17.95
CA PRO A 68 -10.02 -2.56 16.56
C PRO A 68 -11.19 -3.16 15.79
N VAL A 69 -11.64 -2.49 14.73
CA VAL A 69 -12.63 -3.07 13.81
C VAL A 69 -11.93 -4.23 13.09
N LEU A 70 -12.03 -5.43 13.65
CA LEU A 70 -11.43 -6.62 13.08
C LEU A 70 -12.11 -6.90 11.75
N LYS A 71 -11.36 -6.78 10.66
CA LYS A 71 -11.84 -7.16 9.34
C LYS A 71 -12.09 -8.67 9.37
N LYS A 72 -13.34 -9.09 9.14
CA LYS A 72 -13.67 -10.51 9.01
C LYS A 72 -12.79 -11.11 7.92
N PHE A 73 -12.16 -12.24 8.24
CA PHE A 73 -11.40 -13.02 7.26
C PHE A 73 -12.39 -13.74 6.35
N HIS A 74 -12.28 -13.49 5.05
CA HIS A 74 -13.13 -14.13 4.05
C HIS A 74 -12.29 -15.05 3.17
N LYS A 75 -12.92 -16.03 2.53
CA LYS A 75 -12.21 -17.01 1.69
C LYS A 75 -11.49 -16.33 0.52
N GLY A 76 -11.95 -15.15 0.07
CA GLY A 76 -11.27 -14.34 -0.94
C GLY A 76 -9.98 -13.63 -0.46
N THR A 77 -9.72 -13.55 0.85
CA THR A 77 -8.56 -12.83 1.38
C THR A 77 -7.23 -13.50 1.06
N ILE A 78 -7.16 -14.83 1.11
CA ILE A 78 -5.95 -15.60 0.81
C ILE A 78 -5.54 -15.49 -0.67
N PRO A 79 -6.40 -15.80 -1.66
CA PRO A 79 -6.02 -15.67 -3.06
C PRO A 79 -5.76 -14.22 -3.47
N GLY A 80 -6.51 -13.26 -2.90
CA GLY A 80 -6.26 -11.83 -3.14
C GLY A 80 -4.92 -11.36 -2.57
N GLY A 81 -4.56 -11.79 -1.36
CA GLY A 81 -3.27 -11.50 -0.74
C GLY A 81 -2.08 -12.08 -1.51
N MET A 82 -2.20 -13.32 -1.99
CA MET A 82 -1.18 -13.95 -2.84
C MET A 82 -1.00 -13.20 -4.16
N LEU A 83 -2.09 -12.84 -4.84
CA LEU A 83 -2.03 -12.12 -6.11
C LEU A 83 -1.42 -10.72 -5.92
N PHE A 84 -1.79 -10.03 -4.84
CA PHE A 84 -1.24 -8.72 -4.50
C PHE A 84 0.26 -8.80 -4.16
N GLY A 85 0.66 -9.79 -3.36
CA GLY A 85 2.07 -10.01 -3.03
C GLY A 85 2.92 -10.38 -4.25
N ALA A 86 2.41 -11.25 -5.12
CA ALA A 86 3.07 -11.59 -6.38
C ALA A 86 3.22 -10.37 -7.30
N GLY A 87 2.18 -9.53 -7.39
CA GLY A 87 2.22 -8.28 -8.13
C GLY A 87 3.31 -7.34 -7.60
N TRP A 88 3.39 -7.16 -6.27
CA TRP A 88 4.44 -6.35 -5.64
C TRP A 88 5.84 -6.90 -5.87
N ALA A 89 6.03 -8.23 -5.87
CA ALA A 89 7.32 -8.85 -6.14
C ALA A 89 7.78 -8.66 -7.60
N ILE A 90 6.86 -8.69 -8.56
CA ILE A 90 7.16 -8.49 -9.99
C ILE A 90 7.44 -7.02 -10.28
N THR A 91 6.63 -6.12 -9.73
CA THR A 91 6.79 -4.69 -10.00
C THR A 91 7.84 -4.04 -9.11
N GLY A 92 8.17 -4.59 -7.94
CA GLY A 92 9.08 -3.94 -6.99
C GLY A 92 8.58 -2.57 -6.49
N ALA A 93 7.30 -2.26 -6.70
CA ALA A 93 6.71 -0.96 -6.37
C ALA A 93 5.38 -1.17 -5.63
N CYS A 94 5.27 -0.61 -4.43
CA CYS A 94 4.00 -0.58 -3.69
C CYS A 94 3.11 0.56 -4.24
N PRO A 95 1.78 0.48 -4.04
CA PRO A 95 0.86 1.49 -4.57
C PRO A 95 1.19 2.91 -4.08
N SER A 96 1.74 3.07 -2.88
CA SER A 96 2.20 4.36 -2.39
C SER A 96 3.43 4.87 -3.14
N VAL A 97 4.42 4.02 -3.41
CA VAL A 97 5.62 4.40 -4.18
C VAL A 97 5.27 4.75 -5.62
N ALA A 98 4.29 4.07 -6.23
CA ALA A 98 3.79 4.44 -7.56
C ALA A 98 3.18 5.85 -7.59
N LEU A 99 2.43 6.23 -6.55
CA LEU A 99 1.86 7.58 -6.43
C LEU A 99 2.94 8.66 -6.20
N VAL A 100 3.97 8.35 -5.41
CA VAL A 100 5.09 9.29 -5.19
C VAL A 100 5.92 9.45 -6.47
N GLN A 101 6.21 8.36 -7.18
CA GLN A 101 6.94 8.42 -8.46
C GLN A 101 6.17 9.19 -9.54
N LEU A 102 4.83 9.15 -9.54
CA LEU A 102 4.02 10.02 -10.38
C LEU A 102 4.23 11.51 -10.04
N GLY A 103 4.33 11.83 -8.75
CA GLY A 103 4.63 13.19 -8.27
C GLY A 103 6.04 13.65 -8.64
N GLU A 104 7.01 12.73 -8.72
CA GLU A 104 8.39 13.00 -9.16
C GLU A 104 8.55 13.06 -10.69
N GLY A 105 7.51 12.74 -11.46
CA GLY A 105 7.54 12.80 -12.93
C GLY A 105 8.20 11.60 -13.61
N LYS A 106 8.35 10.45 -12.92
CA LYS A 106 8.91 9.23 -13.53
C LYS A 106 7.89 8.57 -14.47
N PHE A 107 8.26 8.41 -15.74
CA PHE A 107 7.39 7.83 -16.80
C PHE A 107 6.92 6.40 -16.49
N LEU A 108 7.74 5.61 -15.78
CA LEU A 108 7.37 4.26 -15.33
C LEU A 108 6.14 4.25 -14.40
N ALA A 109 5.93 5.32 -13.63
CA ALA A 109 4.84 5.40 -12.67
C ALA A 109 3.47 5.40 -13.37
N LEU A 110 3.38 6.01 -14.56
CA LEU A 110 2.15 6.06 -15.35
C LEU A 110 1.68 4.65 -15.75
N VAL A 111 2.62 3.78 -16.15
CA VAL A 111 2.33 2.39 -16.51
C VAL A 111 1.83 1.60 -15.30
N THR A 112 2.49 1.77 -14.14
CA THR A 112 2.07 1.08 -12.91
C THR A 112 0.70 1.52 -12.43
N VAL A 113 0.39 2.82 -12.50
CA VAL A 113 -0.92 3.35 -12.09
C VAL A 113 -2.02 2.89 -13.03
N ILE A 114 -1.79 2.91 -14.35
CA ILE A 114 -2.74 2.35 -15.31
C ILE A 114 -2.95 0.85 -15.04
N GLY A 115 -1.89 0.10 -14.75
CA GLY A 115 -1.97 -1.31 -14.39
C GLY A 115 -2.78 -1.56 -13.12
N ILE A 116 -2.62 -0.73 -12.08
CA ILE A 116 -3.41 -0.78 -10.85
C ILE A 116 -4.88 -0.50 -11.16
N PHE A 117 -5.20 0.56 -11.90
CA PHE A 117 -6.58 0.89 -12.27
C PHE A 117 -7.24 -0.22 -13.12
N ALA A 118 -6.52 -0.72 -14.12
CA ALA A 118 -7.00 -1.81 -14.97
C ALA A 118 -7.20 -3.11 -14.16
N GLY A 119 -6.27 -3.44 -13.26
CA GLY A 119 -6.36 -4.60 -12.38
C GLY A 119 -7.53 -4.53 -11.40
N VAL A 120 -7.74 -3.38 -10.74
CA VAL A 120 -8.87 -3.17 -9.84
C VAL A 120 -10.19 -3.21 -10.61
N TRP A 121 -10.26 -2.58 -11.79
CA TRP A 121 -11.46 -2.60 -12.62
C TRP A 121 -11.79 -4.01 -13.14
N GLY A 122 -10.78 -4.74 -13.59
CA GLY A 122 -10.89 -6.14 -14.02
C GLY A 122 -11.34 -7.04 -12.88
N PHE A 123 -10.72 -6.92 -11.69
CA PHE A 123 -11.13 -7.65 -10.50
C PHE A 123 -12.58 -7.32 -10.11
N ARG A 124 -12.98 -6.05 -10.16
CA ARG A 124 -14.35 -5.63 -9.84
C ARG A 124 -15.37 -6.22 -10.82
N LYS A 125 -15.07 -6.27 -12.11
CA LYS A 125 -15.94 -6.91 -13.11
C LYS A 125 -15.99 -8.44 -12.96
N LEU A 126 -14.86 -9.10 -12.72
CA LEU A 126 -14.80 -10.56 -12.55
C LEU A 126 -15.46 -11.02 -11.24
N ALA A 127 -15.28 -10.26 -10.16
CA ALA A 127 -15.95 -10.49 -8.88
C ALA A 127 -17.46 -10.22 -8.94
N ALA A 128 -17.91 -9.27 -9.78
CA ALA A 128 -19.34 -9.01 -9.99
C ALA A 128 -20.01 -10.01 -10.95
N GLY A 129 -19.28 -10.60 -11.89
CA GLY A 129 -19.86 -11.38 -13.00
C GLY A 129 -19.63 -12.89 -13.00
N ALA A 130 -18.48 -13.39 -12.55
CA ALA A 130 -18.07 -14.78 -12.83
C ALA A 130 -17.60 -15.57 -11.60
N MET A 131 -17.00 -14.92 -10.61
CA MET A 131 -16.56 -15.60 -9.40
C MET A 131 -17.42 -15.15 -8.23
N LYS A 132 -18.26 -16.06 -7.75
CA LYS A 132 -18.91 -16.03 -6.42
C LYS A 132 -17.85 -16.17 -5.31
N LEU A 133 -16.76 -15.42 -5.44
CA LEU A 133 -15.69 -15.32 -4.46
C LEU A 133 -16.32 -14.56 -3.31
N ASP A 134 -16.38 -15.21 -2.15
CA ASP A 134 -16.87 -14.63 -0.91
C ASP A 134 -15.95 -13.45 -0.55
N THR A 135 -16.29 -12.27 -1.05
CA THR A 135 -15.58 -11.00 -0.87
C THR A 135 -15.92 -10.39 0.48
N GLY A 136 -16.82 -11.01 1.25
CA GLY A 136 -17.16 -10.48 2.56
C GLY A 136 -17.73 -9.09 2.50
N THR A 137 -18.55 -8.84 1.50
CA THR A 137 -19.44 -7.68 1.48
C THR A 137 -20.31 -7.72 2.74
N CYS A 138 -19.83 -7.10 3.81
CA CYS A 138 -20.71 -6.57 4.84
C CYS A 138 -21.49 -5.42 4.20
N GLY A 139 -22.71 -5.71 3.78
CA GLY A 139 -23.65 -4.70 3.30
C GLY A 139 -24.47 -5.13 2.08
N GLU A 140 -25.30 -6.16 2.26
CA GLU A 140 -26.76 -5.93 2.20
C GLU A 140 -27.27 -5.96 3.65
#